data_AF-A0A944PDH9-F1
#
_entry.id   AF-A0A944PDH9-F1
#
_cell.length_a   1.000
_cell.length_b   1.000
_cell.length_c   1.000
_cell.angle_alpha   90.00
_cell.angle_beta   90.00
_cell.angle_gamma   90.00
#
_symmetry.space_group_name_H-M   'P 1'
#
loop_
_entity.id
_entity.type
_entity.pdbx_description
1 polymer ?
#
loop_
_entity_poly.entity_id
_entity_poly.type
_entity_poly.pdbx_seq_one_letter_code
_entity_poly.pdbx_strand_id
1 'polypeptide(L)'
;MLNHLAYVERAIFLGDQVTDWQATFQAAPTDSVAEVVARYRTAVESANAVLDGCTDLAAPVRRPDSGKPAPSVRWALAHMIEATGRHAGHADILRELVDGSTGR
;
A
#
# COMPACT_ATOMS: atom_id res chain seq x y z
N MET A 1 5.17 8.82 0.55
CA MET A 1 3.83 8.32 0.17
C MET A 1 3.90 6.91 -0.42
N LEU A 2 4.60 6.68 -1.54
CA LEU A 2 4.76 5.32 -2.10
C LEU A 2 5.42 4.32 -1.14
N ASN A 3 6.44 4.75 -0.37
CA ASN A 3 7.07 3.91 0.65
C ASN A 3 6.03 3.38 1.63
N HIS A 4 5.22 4.27 2.21
CA HIS A 4 4.10 3.90 3.09
C HIS A 4 3.14 2.91 2.43
N LEU A 5 2.71 3.16 1.19
CA LEU A 5 1.83 2.23 0.47
C LEU A 5 2.44 0.84 0.30
N ALA A 6 3.75 0.72 0.07
CA ALA A 6 4.41 -0.59 0.03
C ALA A 6 4.31 -1.33 1.37
N TYR A 7 4.43 -0.64 2.50
CA TYR A 7 4.23 -1.25 3.82
C TYR A 7 2.77 -1.65 4.06
N VAL A 8 1.81 -0.81 3.67
CA VAL A 8 0.38 -1.11 3.82
C VAL A 8 0.00 -2.35 3.00
N GLU A 9 0.42 -2.43 1.74
CA GLU A 9 0.19 -3.56 0.84
C GLU A 9 0.69 -4.88 1.47
N ARG A 10 1.95 -4.86 1.95
CA ARG A 10 2.58 -6.03 2.57
C ARG A 10 1.90 -6.42 3.88
N ALA A 11 1.54 -5.45 4.71
CA ALA A 11 0.87 -5.72 5.98
C ALA A 11 -0.53 -6.34 5.76
N ILE A 12 -1.27 -5.89 4.74
CA ILE A 12 -2.62 -6.34 4.45
C ILE A 12 -2.64 -7.72 3.79
N PHE A 13 -1.84 -7.94 2.74
CA PHE A 13 -1.94 -9.16 1.94
C PHE A 13 -0.89 -10.21 2.27
N LEU A 14 0.29 -9.80 2.76
CA LEU A 14 1.39 -10.72 3.08
C LEU A 14 1.48 -11.00 4.58
N GLY A 15 0.78 -10.23 5.41
CA GLY A 15 0.78 -10.37 6.85
C GLY A 15 2.08 -9.88 7.50
N ASP A 16 2.81 -8.98 6.86
CA ASP A 16 3.99 -8.36 7.44
C ASP A 16 3.64 -7.55 8.69
N GLN A 17 4.50 -7.62 9.72
CA GLN A 17 4.35 -6.78 10.89
C GLN A 17 5.04 -5.43 10.69
N VAL A 18 4.28 -4.35 10.91
CA VAL A 18 4.79 -2.97 10.92
C VAL A 18 4.70 -2.46 12.35
N THR A 19 5.86 -2.17 12.95
CA THR A 19 5.98 -1.74 14.35
C THR A 19 5.89 -0.22 14.51
N ASP A 20 6.29 0.53 13.48
CA ASP A 20 6.21 1.99 13.43
C ASP A 20 5.59 2.43 12.10
N TRP A 21 4.30 2.76 12.14
CA TRP A 21 3.57 3.26 10.97
C TRP A 21 3.99 4.66 10.56
N GLN A 22 4.41 5.50 11.50
CA GLN A 22 4.79 6.88 11.21
C GLN A 22 6.08 6.91 10.38
N ALA A 23 7.05 6.07 10.74
CA ALA A 23 8.32 5.95 10.02
C ALA A 23 8.15 5.54 8.54
N THR A 24 7.09 4.80 8.20
CA THR A 24 6.88 4.35 6.81
C THR A 24 6.59 5.51 5.83
N PHE A 25 6.24 6.70 6.33
CA PHE A 25 6.08 7.88 5.48
C PHE A 25 7.41 8.43 4.93
N GLN A 26 8.53 8.08 5.56
CA GLN A 26 9.87 8.44 5.13
C GLN A 26 10.55 7.26 4.42
N ALA A 27 11.02 7.49 3.19
CA ALA A 27 12.00 6.61 2.56
C ALA A 27 13.38 6.84 3.18
N ALA A 28 14.31 5.89 3.05
CA ALA A 28 15.66 6.09 3.53
C ALA A 28 16.32 7.24 2.74
N PRO A 29 17.20 8.06 3.36
CA PRO A 29 17.86 9.16 2.66
C PRO A 29 18.70 8.73 1.45
N THR A 30 19.14 7.47 1.44
CA THR A 30 19.91 6.85 0.36
C THR A 30 19.05 6.23 -0.74
N ASP A 31 17.73 6.17 -0.56
CA ASP A 31 16.83 5.59 -1.55
C ASP A 31 16.66 6.54 -2.75
N SER A 32 16.83 6.00 -3.95
CA SER A 32 16.38 6.63 -5.17
C SER A 32 14.86 6.48 -5.36
N VAL A 33 14.27 7.38 -6.16
CA VAL A 33 12.85 7.28 -6.54
C VAL A 33 12.55 5.95 -7.23
N ALA A 34 13.45 5.48 -8.10
CA ALA A 34 13.29 4.22 -8.81
C ALA A 34 13.20 3.02 -7.85
N GLU A 35 14.01 3.00 -6.78
CA GLU A 35 13.97 1.95 -5.77
C GLU A 35 12.69 1.97 -4.93
N VAL A 36 12.19 3.16 -4.58
CA VAL A 36 10.91 3.29 -3.88
C VAL A 36 9.75 2.77 -4.74
N VAL A 37 9.75 3.13 -6.03
CA VAL A 37 8.73 2.65 -6.99
C VAL A 37 8.84 1.14 -7.19
N ALA A 38 10.05 0.61 -7.35
CA ALA A 38 10.29 -0.82 -7.51
C ALA A 38 9.79 -1.61 -6.29
N ARG A 39 10.09 -1.16 -5.07
CA ARG A 39 9.59 -1.80 -3.83
C ARG A 39 8.07 -1.85 -3.76
N TYR A 40 7.39 -0.76 -4.14
CA TYR A 40 5.93 -0.77 -4.20
C TYR A 40 5.40 -1.76 -5.24
N ARG A 41 5.98 -1.79 -6.45
CA ARG A 41 5.58 -2.76 -7.48
C ARG A 41 5.81 -4.21 -7.05
N THR A 42 6.95 -4.51 -6.44
CA THR A 42 7.23 -5.85 -5.89
C THR A 42 6.24 -6.24 -4.79
N ALA A 43 5.81 -5.29 -3.94
CA ALA A 43 4.77 -5.56 -2.96
C ALA A 43 3.43 -5.92 -3.61
N VAL A 44 3.03 -5.17 -4.65
CA VAL A 44 1.80 -5.43 -5.43
C VAL A 44 1.88 -6.77 -6.16
N GLU A 45 3.01 -7.09 -6.82
CA GLU A 45 3.20 -8.39 -7.48
C GLU A 45 3.09 -9.55 -6.49
N SER A 46 3.68 -9.42 -5.31
CA SER A 46 3.58 -10.42 -4.24
C SER A 46 2.15 -10.57 -3.74
N ALA A 47 1.43 -9.46 -3.56
CA ALA A 47 0.03 -9.47 -3.13
C ALA A 47 -0.86 -10.10 -4.20
N ASN A 48 -0.67 -9.77 -5.47
CA ASN A 48 -1.39 -10.37 -6.59
C ASN A 48 -1.21 -11.89 -6.64
N ALA A 49 0.02 -12.39 -6.43
CA ALA A 49 0.25 -13.84 -6.38
C ALA A 49 -0.53 -14.54 -5.26
N VAL A 50 -0.78 -13.86 -4.13
CA VAL A 50 -1.66 -14.37 -3.06
C VAL A 50 -3.14 -14.28 -3.48
N LEU A 51 -3.54 -13.16 -4.08
CA LEU A 51 -4.92 -12.88 -4.48
C LEU A 51 -5.40 -13.75 -5.64
N ASP A 52 -4.51 -14.16 -6.55
CA ASP A 52 -4.83 -15.06 -7.67
C ASP A 52 -5.33 -16.44 -7.19
N GLY A 53 -4.93 -16.85 -5.98
CA GLY A 53 -5.43 -18.06 -5.32
C GLY A 53 -6.71 -17.85 -4.51
N CYS A 54 -7.24 -16.62 -4.41
CA CYS A 54 -8.38 -16.29 -3.58
C CYS A 54 -9.69 -16.42 -4.36
N THR A 55 -10.44 -17.49 -4.11
CA THR A 55 -11.76 -17.72 -4.74
C THR A 55 -12.93 -17.21 -3.89
N ASP A 56 -12.69 -16.82 -2.63
CA ASP A 56 -13.71 -16.30 -1.71
C ASP A 56 -13.32 -14.93 -1.16
N LEU A 57 -13.99 -13.89 -1.66
CA LEU A 57 -13.75 -12.52 -1.21
C LEU A 57 -14.27 -12.22 0.21
N ALA A 58 -15.08 -13.10 0.79
CA ALA A 58 -15.52 -12.99 2.18
C ALA A 58 -14.50 -13.60 3.16
N ALA A 59 -13.57 -14.43 2.68
CA ALA A 59 -12.51 -15.02 3.49
C ALA A 59 -11.63 -13.92 4.12
N PRO A 60 -11.09 -14.15 5.32
CA PRO A 60 -10.18 -13.21 5.96
C PRO A 60 -8.83 -13.14 5.24
N VAL A 61 -8.23 -11.94 5.18
CA VAL A 61 -6.81 -11.81 4.80
C VAL A 61 -5.90 -12.46 5.84
N ARG A 62 -4.70 -12.87 5.42
CA ARG A 62 -3.65 -13.32 6.34
C ARG A 62 -3.24 -12.13 7.22
N ARG A 63 -3.34 -12.31 8.55
CA ARG A 63 -2.85 -11.31 9.51
C ARG A 63 -2.07 -11.99 10.63
N PRO A 64 -0.99 -11.36 11.14
CA PRO A 64 -0.38 -11.78 12.40
C PRO A 64 -1.42 -11.85 13.51
N ASP A 65 -1.21 -12.77 14.45
CA ASP A 65 -2.09 -12.89 15.60
C ASP A 65 -2.06 -11.57 16.39
N SER A 66 -3.20 -10.86 16.33
CA SER A 66 -3.39 -9.56 16.94
C SER A 66 -4.58 -9.54 17.89
N GLY A 67 -5.14 -10.72 18.20
CA GLY A 67 -6.32 -10.87 19.06
C GLY A 67 -7.61 -10.25 18.49
N LYS A 68 -7.57 -9.72 17.26
CA LYS A 68 -8.72 -9.14 16.56
C LYS A 68 -9.10 -10.04 15.37
N PRO A 69 -10.34 -9.96 14.85
CA PRO A 69 -10.70 -10.57 13.57
C PRO A 69 -9.97 -9.89 12.41
N ALA A 70 -9.44 -10.68 11.46
CA ALA A 70 -8.87 -10.16 10.22
C ALA A 70 -9.99 -9.65 9.29
N PRO A 71 -9.77 -8.56 8.54
CA PRO A 71 -10.76 -8.09 7.57
C PRO A 71 -10.89 -9.09 6.41
N SER A 72 -12.02 -9.05 5.69
CA SER A 72 -12.19 -9.86 4.48
C SER A 72 -11.33 -9.36 3.32
N VAL A 73 -11.05 -10.23 2.35
CA VAL A 73 -10.33 -9.85 1.12
C VAL A 73 -11.07 -8.71 0.39
N ARG A 74 -12.41 -8.74 0.34
CA ARG A 74 -13.22 -7.65 -0.21
C ARG A 74 -12.93 -6.31 0.46
N TRP A 75 -12.92 -6.29 1.79
CA TRP A 75 -12.63 -5.07 2.54
C TRP A 75 -11.22 -4.59 2.27
N ALA A 76 -10.25 -5.51 2.27
CA ALA A 76 -8.83 -5.21 2.03
C ALA A 76 -8.60 -4.57 0.65
N LEU A 77 -9.21 -5.11 -0.40
CA LEU A 77 -9.13 -4.55 -1.75
C LEU A 77 -9.74 -3.15 -1.81
N ALA A 78 -10.94 -2.96 -1.25
CA ALA A 78 -11.58 -1.64 -1.20
C ALA A 78 -10.72 -0.62 -0.43
N HIS A 79 -10.14 -1.03 0.70
CA HIS A 79 -9.23 -0.22 1.48
C HIS A 79 -8.00 0.21 0.67
N MET A 80 -7.39 -0.71 -0.09
CA MET A 80 -6.22 -0.39 -0.91
C MET A 80 -6.54 0.54 -2.08
N ILE A 81 -7.72 0.42 -2.69
CA ILE A 81 -8.19 1.37 -3.71
C ILE A 81 -8.30 2.78 -3.11
N GLU A 82 -8.93 2.91 -1.94
CA GLU A 82 -9.07 4.21 -1.26
C GLU A 82 -7.71 4.79 -0.85
N ALA A 83 -6.85 3.97 -0.23
CA ALA A 83 -5.51 4.39 0.19
C ALA A 83 -4.68 4.87 -1.00
N THR A 84 -4.68 4.11 -2.10
CA THR A 84 -3.96 4.47 -3.33
C THR A 84 -4.50 5.76 -3.92
N GLY A 85 -5.83 5.91 -4.02
CA GLY A 85 -6.47 7.14 -4.50
C GLY A 85 -6.12 8.36 -3.66
N ARG A 86 -6.14 8.24 -2.32
CA ARG A 86 -5.77 9.32 -1.40
C ARG A 86 -4.31 9.76 -1.60
N HIS A 87 -3.38 8.82 -1.74
CA HIS A 87 -1.97 9.14 -1.95
C HIS A 87 -1.70 9.69 -3.36
N ALA A 88 -2.38 9.19 -4.38
CA ALA A 88 -2.30 9.72 -5.73
C ALA A 88 -2.78 11.18 -5.79
N GLY A 89 -3.92 11.49 -5.15
CA GLY A 89 -4.43 12.87 -5.08
C GLY A 89 -3.45 13.83 -4.38
N HIS A 90 -2.84 13.41 -3.27
CA HIS A 90 -1.79 14.22 -2.63
C HIS A 90 -0.56 14.41 -3.52
N ALA A 91 -0.13 13.38 -4.24
CA ALA A 91 0.98 13.48 -5.17
C ALA A 91 0.65 14.42 -6.35
N ASP A 92 -0.59 14.41 -6.81
CA ASP A 92 -1.06 15.32 -7.85
C ASP A 92 -1.03 16.78 -7.37
N ILE A 93 -1.56 17.08 -6.18
CA ILE A 93 -1.45 18.43 -5.58
C ILE A 93 0.01 18.90 -5.50
N LEU A 94 0.93 18.03 -5.06
CA LEU A 94 2.35 18.37 -5.01
C LEU A 94 2.93 18.63 -6.42
N ARG A 95 2.54 17.84 -7.42
CA ARG A 95 2.91 18.08 -8.82
C ARG A 95 2.39 19.43 -9.30
N GLU A 96 1.11 19.74 -9.08
CA GLU A 96 0.48 21.02 -9.47
C GLU A 96 1.19 22.22 -8.83
N LEU A 97 1.61 22.11 -7.57
CA LEU A 97 2.37 23.17 -6.87
C LEU A 97 3.79 23.35 -7.42
N VAL A 98 4.41 22.29 -7.93
CA VAL A 98 5.77 22.33 -8.48
C VAL A 98 5.77 22.80 -9.93
N ASP A 99 4.82 22.35 -10.74
CA ASP A 99 4.79 22.62 -12.19
C ASP A 99 3.84 23.77 -12.60
N GLY A 100 2.98 24.24 -11.69
CA GLY A 100 2.05 25.34 -11.91
C GLY A 100 0.83 25.02 -12.79
N SER A 101 0.58 23.74 -13.10
CA SER A 101 -0.50 23.30 -13.99
C SER A 101 -1.51 22.40 -13.28
N THR A 102 -2.81 22.62 -13.48
CA THR A 102 -3.90 21.88 -12.82
C THR A 102 -4.66 20.93 -13.75
N GLY A 103 -5.20 19.84 -13.19
CA GLY A 103 -6.26 19.02 -13.81
C GLY A 103 -5.91 18.24 -15.08
N ARG A 104 -4.84 17.45 -15.06
CA ARG A 104 -4.46 16.53 -16.16
C ARG A 104 -4.98 15.10 -15.97
#